data_AF-A0A7V9V1G0-F1
#
_entry.id   AF-A0A7V9V1G0-F1
#
_cell.length_a   1.000
_cell.length_b   1.000
_cell.length_c   1.000
_cell.angle_alpha   90.00
_cell.angle_beta   90.00
_cell.angle_gamma   90.00
#
_symmetry.space_group_name_H-M   'P 1'
#
loop_
_entity.id
_entity.type
_entity.pdbx_description
1 polymer ?
#
loop_
_entity_poly.entity_id
_entity_poly.type
_entity_poly.pdbx_seq_one_letter_code
_entity_poly.pdbx_strand_id
1 'polypeptide(L)' 'MEVPRVTKITLNMGVGEAKTDAKALDSAIEELTTIAAQRAQVRKATKSIASFKLREGMA' A
#
# COMPACT_ATOMS: atom_id res chain seq x y z
N MET A 1 26.48 7.85 -23.96
CA MET A 1 25.08 7.71 -24.44
C MET A 1 24.18 7.98 -23.22
N GLU A 2 23.79 9.24 -23.03
CA GLU A 2 23.10 9.74 -21.82
C GLU A 2 21.61 10.00 -22.08
N VAL A 3 20.94 9.08 -22.78
CA VAL A 3 19.51 9.22 -23.02
C VAL A 3 18.77 8.71 -21.78
N PRO A 4 17.99 9.56 -21.09
CA PRO A 4 17.26 9.16 -19.89
C PRO A 4 16.24 8.07 -20.22
N ARG A 5 16.13 7.08 -19.34
CA ARG A 5 15.20 5.95 -19.44
C ARG A 5 14.40 5.83 -18.16
N VAL A 6 13.17 5.37 -18.28
CA VAL A 6 12.36 4.99 -17.12
C VAL A 6 12.98 3.73 -16.50
N THR A 7 13.35 3.81 -15.23
CA THR A 7 13.98 2.71 -14.50
C THR A 7 12.97 1.86 -13.73
N LYS A 8 11.90 2.48 -13.20
CA LYS A 8 10.89 1.81 -12.39
C LYS A 8 9.60 2.62 -12.33
N ILE A 9 8.47 1.92 -12.30
CA ILE A 9 7.16 2.47 -11.95
C ILE A 9 6.69 1.75 -10.68
N THR A 10 6.22 2.51 -9.68
CA THR A 10 5.67 1.97 -8.44
C THR A 10 4.22 2.39 -8.28
N LEU A 11 3.31 1.41 -8.15
CA LEU A 11 1.95 1.66 -7.73
C LEU A 11 1.85 1.59 -6.21
N ASN A 12 1.13 2.55 -5.62
CA ASN A 12 0.83 2.62 -4.20
C ASN A 12 -0.65 2.97 -4.03
N MET A 13 -1.32 2.29 -3.11
CA MET A 13 -2.68 2.61 -2.72
C MET A 13 -2.74 2.81 -1.21
N GLY A 14 -3.28 3.95 -0.78
CA GLY A 14 -3.51 4.24 0.63
C GLY A 14 -4.90 3.77 1.04
N VAL A 15 -4.97 2.75 1.89
CA VAL A 15 -6.24 2.20 2.40
C VAL A 15 -6.42 2.64 3.86
N GLY A 16 -6.96 3.85 4.08
CA GLY A 16 -7.10 4.42 5.43
C GLY A 16 -8.13 3.71 6.32
N GLU A 17 -9.06 2.98 5.70
CA GLU A 17 -10.14 2.22 6.35
C GLU A 17 -9.70 0.82 6.81
N ALA A 18 -8.54 0.34 6.31
CA ALA A 18 -7.97 -0.96 6.67
C ALA A 18 -7.66 -1.09 8.16
N LYS A 19 -7.46 0.04 8.87
CA LYS A 19 -7.24 0.04 10.33
C LYS A 19 -8.42 -0.57 11.12
N THR A 20 -9.62 -0.54 10.55
CA THR A 20 -10.86 -0.99 11.19
C THR A 20 -11.47 -2.20 10.50
N ASP A 21 -11.26 -2.36 9.20
CA ASP A 21 -11.79 -3.47 8.43
C ASP A 21 -10.70 -4.17 7.62
N ALA A 22 -10.33 -5.38 8.06
CA ALA A 22 -9.36 -6.22 7.37
C ALA A 22 -9.84 -6.66 5.97
N LYS A 23 -11.15 -6.74 5.73
CA LYS A 23 -11.68 -7.13 4.41
C LYS A 23 -11.42 -6.07 3.36
N ALA A 24 -11.48 -4.79 3.75
CA ALA A 24 -11.15 -3.69 2.85
C ALA A 24 -9.68 -3.74 2.41
N LEU A 25 -8.78 -4.21 3.29
CA LEU A 25 -7.38 -4.45 2.93
C LEU A 25 -7.24 -5.62 1.93
N ASP A 26 -7.95 -6.72 2.17
CA ASP A 26 -7.90 -7.89 1.29
C ASP A 26 -8.44 -7.59 -0.12
N SER A 27 -9.59 -6.89 -0.22
CA SER A 27 -10.13 -6.44 -1.51
C SER A 27 -9.18 -5.48 -2.22
N ALA A 28 -8.58 -4.55 -1.49
CA ALA A 28 -7.55 -3.65 -2.03
C ALA A 28 -6.33 -4.39 -2.60
N ILE A 29 -5.91 -5.48 -1.96
CA ILE A 29 -4.81 -6.32 -2.44
C ILE A 29 -5.22 -7.05 -3.73
N GLU A 30 -6.43 -7.59 -3.80
CA GLU A 30 -6.94 -8.28 -4.98
C GLU A 30 -7.07 -7.34 -6.18
N GLU A 31 -7.63 -6.14 -5.98
CA GLU A 31 -7.77 -5.12 -7.01
C GLU A 31 -6.41 -4.67 -7.55
N LEU A 32 -5.46 -4.31 -6.66
CA LEU A 32 -4.10 -3.95 -7.07
C LEU A 32 -3.38 -5.08 -7.78
N THR A 33 -3.58 -6.32 -7.31
CA THR A 33 -2.97 -7.50 -7.92
C THR A 33 -3.51 -7.73 -9.32
N THR A 34 -4.81 -7.48 -9.53
CA THR A 34 -5.47 -7.56 -10.83
C THR A 34 -4.98 -6.46 -11.78
N ILE A 35 -4.85 -5.22 -11.29
CA ILE A 35 -4.39 -4.08 -12.10
C ILE A 35 -2.91 -4.22 -12.48
N ALA A 36 -2.05 -4.54 -11.51
CA ALA A 36 -0.60 -4.58 -11.72
C ALA A 36 -0.09 -5.93 -12.25
N ALA A 37 -0.96 -6.94 -12.35
CA ALA A 37 -0.62 -8.33 -12.65
C ALA A 37 0.50 -8.91 -11.74
N GLN A 38 0.66 -8.33 -10.55
CA GLN A 38 1.68 -8.69 -9.57
C GLN A 38 1.08 -8.60 -8.19
N ARG A 39 1.34 -9.60 -7.34
CA ARG A 39 0.84 -9.62 -5.96
C ARG A 39 1.31 -8.37 -5.20
N ALA A 40 0.35 -7.56 -4.76
CA ALA A 40 0.62 -6.35 -4.01
C ALA A 40 1.29 -6.67 -2.66
N GLN A 41 2.26 -5.83 -2.27
CA GLN A 41 2.92 -5.94 -0.96
C GLN A 41 2.21 -5.06 0.06
N VAL A 42 1.80 -5.65 1.18
CA VAL A 42 1.20 -4.91 2.30
C VAL A 42 2.29 -4.16 3.07
N ARG A 43 2.15 -2.83 3.17
CA ARG A 43 3.04 -1.99 3.98
C ARG A 43 2.37 -1.62 5.28
N LYS A 44 3.06 -1.93 6.38
CA LYS A 44 2.64 -1.58 7.74
C LYS A 44 3.06 -0.15 8.09
N ALA A 45 2.34 0.47 9.02
CA ALA A 45 2.67 1.77 9.59
C ALA A 45 4.04 1.72 10.28
N THR A 46 4.93 2.65 9.94
CA THR A 46 6.28 2.77 10.50
C THR A 46 6.36 3.71 11.70
N LYS A 47 5.32 4.52 11.94
CA LYS A 47 5.29 5.50 13.02
C LYS A 47 3.93 5.47 13.71
N SER A 48 3.94 5.67 15.02
CA SER A 48 2.73 5.85 15.81
C SER A 48 2.32 7.33 15.82
N ILE A 49 1.10 7.64 15.39
CA ILE A 49 0.59 9.03 15.35
C ILE A 49 -0.83 9.06 15.92
N ALA A 50 -0.99 9.70 17.08
CA ALA A 50 -2.24 9.72 17.83
C ALA A 50 -3.41 10.36 17.06
N SER A 51 -3.16 11.46 16.33
CA SER A 51 -4.18 12.15 15.54
C SER A 51 -4.80 11.26 14.45
N PHE A 52 -4.04 10.31 13.92
CA PHE A 52 -4.52 9.35 12.91
C PHE A 52 -4.99 8.02 13.52
N LYS A 53 -4.91 7.88 14.85
CA LYS A 53 -5.17 6.64 15.57
C LYS A 53 -4.31 5.47 15.06
N LEU A 54 -3.08 5.75 14.62
CA LEU A 54 -2.14 4.77 14.08
C LEU A 54 -1.13 4.34 15.13
N ARG A 55 -0.85 3.03 15.20
CA ARG A 55 0.27 2.46 15.95
C ARG A 55 1.25 1.81 14.98
N GLU A 56 2.52 1.84 15.33
CA GLU A 56 3.58 1.16 14.58
C GLU A 56 3.27 -0.34 14.44
N GLY A 57 3.47 -0.86 13.22
CA GLY A 57 3.19 -2.25 12.88
C GLY A 57 1.74 -2.55 12.48
N MET A 58 0.82 -1.58 12.54
CA MET A 58 -0.54 -1.77 11.99
C MET A 58 -0.49 -1.89 10.46
N ALA A 59 -1.15 -2.92 9.93
CA ALA A 59 -1.35 -3.16 8.50
C ALA A 59 -2.68 -2.58 8.07
#